data_AF-K9FZV4-F1
#
_entry.id   AF-K9FZV4-F1
#
_cell.length_a   1.000
_cell.length_b   1.000
_cell.length_c   1.000
_cell.angle_alpha   90.00
_cell.angle_beta   90.00
_cell.angle_gamma   90.00
#
_symmetry.space_group_name_H-M   'P 1'
#
loop_
_entity.id
_entity.type
_entity.pdbx_description
1 polymer ?
#
loop_
_entity_poly.entity_id
_entity_poly.type
_entity_poly.pdbx_seq_one_letter_code
_entity_poly.pdbx_strand_id
1 'polypeptide(L)'
;MYLSASCLSLLFCFYATARSAEVSASELLNTTTPSALPVFYDASDIDLVEANHATDSYWVANYIRTTSNESFYVSAHIMVRNGSATQRAGIMSLDKPLGYYKQNYQNIGPVRESNGTLEPFNITMPGGKFGMEAIPHKNAARETFLPMRIHSHLPEVTFDIDLDMKGPVVLNAGLGSWLWAGGLQNQISLPVTRPRGSLVVDNRKLTIDSKKSFSWYDRQWGPTSPERFTWLGLYLNAPNKTESYLSIWNWEDSVNGNKSFATLQSRAGTNTVLSLTRFEASDKHVLNSTVTGNKYSLEYKIKLADGTQLRVKSARPNQEFVMENSTVGFYSGYVEVSGDYTGYGAMDIMPPIKL
;
A
#
# COMPACT_ATOMS: atom_id res chain seq x y z
N MET A 1 -66.86 27.21 -71.37
CA MET A 1 -65.50 26.62 -71.51
C MET A 1 -65.36 25.58 -70.42
N TYR A 2 -65.08 24.35 -70.81
CA TYR A 2 -65.23 23.10 -70.06
C TYR A 2 -63.92 22.69 -69.34
N LEU A 3 -64.08 21.90 -68.24
CA LEU A 3 -63.19 20.82 -67.71
C LEU A 3 -61.76 21.24 -67.24
N SER A 4 -61.10 20.66 -66.22
CA SER A 4 -61.36 19.56 -65.29
C SER A 4 -60.22 19.42 -64.26
N ALA A 5 -60.56 18.90 -63.07
CA ALA A 5 -59.84 17.90 -62.24
C ALA A 5 -58.39 18.12 -61.73
N SER A 6 -58.30 18.11 -60.39
CA SER A 6 -57.49 17.22 -59.54
C SER A 6 -55.96 17.13 -59.71
N CYS A 7 -55.20 17.46 -58.65
CA CYS A 7 -54.38 16.46 -57.94
C CYS A 7 -53.72 16.98 -56.65
N LEU A 8 -53.78 16.10 -55.66
CA LEU A 8 -53.11 16.08 -54.36
C LEU A 8 -51.58 16.12 -54.53
N SER A 9 -50.87 16.86 -53.69
CA SER A 9 -49.46 16.58 -53.40
C SER A 9 -49.20 16.77 -51.90
N LEU A 10 -49.18 15.63 -51.19
CA LEU A 10 -48.55 15.48 -49.88
C LEU A 10 -47.05 15.68 -50.05
N LEU A 11 -46.46 16.61 -49.29
CA LEU A 11 -45.02 16.68 -49.12
C LEU A 11 -44.61 15.70 -48.01
N PHE A 12 -44.15 14.51 -48.42
CA PHE A 12 -43.35 13.63 -47.57
C PHE A 12 -41.88 14.04 -47.72
N CYS A 13 -41.30 14.67 -46.70
CA CYS A 13 -39.85 14.79 -46.59
C CYS A 13 -39.31 13.61 -45.77
N PHE A 14 -38.65 12.69 -46.47
CA PHE A 14 -37.71 11.73 -45.88
C PHE A 14 -36.41 12.47 -45.53
N TYR A 15 -36.08 12.54 -44.24
CA TYR A 15 -34.69 12.66 -43.78
C TYR A 15 -34.42 11.49 -42.83
N ALA A 16 -33.54 10.59 -43.27
CA ALA A 16 -33.06 9.48 -42.47
C ALA A 16 -31.58 9.70 -42.10
N THR A 17 -31.32 9.67 -40.78
CA THR A 17 -30.07 9.32 -40.07
C THR A 17 -28.86 10.26 -40.21
N ALA A 18 -28.13 10.62 -39.15
CA ALA A 18 -27.70 9.81 -38.01
C ALA A 18 -28.01 10.43 -36.64
N ARG A 19 -28.56 9.61 -35.74
CA ARG A 19 -28.57 9.84 -34.30
C ARG A 19 -27.13 9.71 -33.79
N SER A 20 -26.55 10.79 -33.27
CA SER A 20 -25.65 10.61 -32.12
C SER A 20 -26.55 10.26 -30.95
N ALA A 21 -26.59 8.99 -30.56
CA ALA A 21 -27.10 8.67 -29.24
C ALA A 21 -26.09 9.27 -28.24
N GLU A 22 -26.41 10.44 -27.70
CA GLU A 22 -25.83 10.87 -26.44
C GLU A 22 -26.21 9.80 -25.42
N VAL A 23 -25.23 9.00 -25.01
CA VAL A 23 -25.36 8.14 -23.84
C VAL A 23 -25.57 9.08 -22.66
N SER A 24 -26.71 8.93 -21.99
CA SER A 24 -27.09 9.74 -20.84
C SER A 24 -26.07 9.57 -19.72
N ALA A 25 -25.71 10.67 -19.04
CA ALA A 25 -24.96 10.64 -17.77
C ALA A 25 -25.57 9.70 -16.71
N SER A 26 -26.83 9.27 -16.88
CA SER A 26 -27.49 8.28 -16.02
C SER A 26 -27.15 6.81 -16.32
N GLU A 27 -26.62 6.46 -17.51
CA GLU A 27 -26.03 5.13 -17.77
C GLU A 27 -24.59 5.02 -17.22
N LEU A 28 -23.96 6.17 -16.92
CA LEU A 28 -22.61 6.29 -16.33
C LEU A 28 -22.56 6.04 -14.80
N LEU A 29 -23.70 5.85 -14.11
CA LEU A 29 -23.78 5.70 -12.64
C LEU A 29 -24.64 4.51 -12.15
N ASN A 30 -25.19 3.68 -13.04
CA ASN A 30 -26.11 2.59 -12.69
C ASN A 30 -25.40 1.29 -12.26
N THR A 31 -24.60 1.37 -11.18
CA THR A 31 -24.32 0.17 -10.36
C THR A 31 -25.11 0.31 -9.07
N THR A 32 -26.12 -0.55 -8.92
CA THR A 32 -27.00 -0.58 -7.77
C THR A 32 -26.22 -1.00 -6.53
N THR A 33 -26.12 -0.05 -5.60
CA THR A 33 -25.56 -0.06 -4.24
C THR A 33 -24.04 -0.09 -4.09
N PRO A 34 -23.36 1.08 -4.22
CA PRO A 34 -22.30 1.41 -3.28
C PRO A 34 -22.98 1.84 -1.98
N SER A 35 -22.82 1.09 -0.88
CA SER A 35 -23.22 1.63 0.42
C SER A 35 -22.37 2.87 0.71
N ALA A 36 -22.97 4.04 0.46
CA ALA A 36 -22.54 5.39 0.76
C ALA A 36 -21.07 5.73 0.41
N LEU A 37 -20.85 6.24 -0.81
CA LEU A 37 -19.76 7.20 -1.02
C LEU A 37 -20.26 8.61 -0.61
N PRO A 38 -19.42 9.42 0.05
CA PRO A 38 -18.05 9.10 0.47
C PRO A 38 -18.02 8.11 1.64
N VAL A 39 -17.04 7.20 1.64
CA VAL A 39 -16.71 6.40 2.82
C VAL A 39 -16.09 7.35 3.84
N PHE A 40 -16.65 7.38 5.04
CA PHE A 40 -16.05 8.09 6.17
C PHE A 40 -15.31 7.09 7.02
N TYR A 41 -14.06 7.41 7.34
CA TYR A 41 -13.26 6.63 8.28
C TYR A 41 -13.19 7.34 9.63
N ASP A 42 -13.04 6.55 10.67
CA ASP A 42 -12.67 7.02 11.99
C ASP A 42 -11.39 6.33 12.49
N ALA A 43 -10.96 6.67 13.70
CA ALA A 43 -9.72 6.15 14.25
C ALA A 43 -9.75 4.63 14.48
N SER A 44 -10.93 4.04 14.67
CA SER A 44 -11.09 2.61 14.87
C SER A 44 -10.77 1.81 13.60
N ASP A 45 -10.95 2.36 12.40
CA ASP A 45 -10.62 1.67 11.15
C ASP A 45 -9.13 1.26 11.05
N ILE A 46 -8.25 2.02 11.72
CA ILE A 46 -6.81 1.72 11.83
C ILE A 46 -6.53 0.54 12.76
N ASP A 47 -7.40 0.35 13.77
CA ASP A 47 -7.28 -0.62 14.86
C ASP A 47 -8.18 -1.86 14.66
N LEU A 48 -9.04 -1.90 13.65
CA LEU A 48 -10.03 -2.98 13.48
C LEU A 48 -9.58 -4.06 12.49
N VAL A 49 -9.73 -5.33 12.90
CA VAL A 49 -9.81 -6.50 12.03
C VAL A 49 -11.29 -6.79 11.81
N GLU A 50 -11.95 -6.38 10.73
CA GLU A 50 -13.30 -6.93 10.53
C GLU A 50 -13.21 -8.37 10.04
N ALA A 51 -13.78 -9.30 10.80
CA ALA A 51 -13.80 -10.73 10.47
C ALA A 51 -14.58 -11.07 9.18
N ASN A 52 -15.30 -10.10 8.60
CA ASN A 52 -16.07 -10.24 7.36
C ASN A 52 -15.27 -9.86 6.11
N HIS A 53 -14.05 -9.32 6.23
CA HIS A 53 -13.22 -8.97 5.09
C HIS A 53 -12.55 -10.23 4.53
N ALA A 54 -12.51 -10.32 3.20
CA ALA A 54 -11.76 -11.40 2.56
C ALA A 54 -10.25 -11.19 2.71
N THR A 55 -9.79 -9.94 2.90
CA THR A 55 -8.38 -9.55 3.00
C THR A 55 -8.21 -8.40 3.99
N ASP A 56 -7.30 -8.57 4.95
CA ASP A 56 -6.80 -7.55 5.86
C ASP A 56 -5.28 -7.52 5.86
N SER A 57 -4.73 -6.34 5.68
CA SER A 57 -3.30 -6.06 5.63
C SER A 57 -2.93 -5.00 6.67
N TYR A 58 -1.89 -5.32 7.44
CA TYR A 58 -1.25 -4.47 8.43
C TYR A 58 0.23 -4.44 8.10
N TRP A 59 0.69 -3.35 7.49
CA TRP A 59 2.03 -3.27 6.93
C TRP A 59 2.78 -2.08 7.51
N VAL A 60 4.04 -2.29 7.89
CA VAL A 60 4.87 -1.27 8.53
C VAL A 60 6.26 -1.27 7.91
N ALA A 61 6.74 -0.08 7.55
CA ALA A 61 8.15 0.19 7.26
C ALA A 61 8.71 1.20 8.25
N ASN A 62 9.68 0.77 9.05
CA ASN A 62 10.38 1.60 10.01
C ASN A 62 11.74 2.03 9.45
N TYR A 63 12.02 3.33 9.51
CA TYR A 63 13.31 3.93 9.16
C TYR A 63 13.95 4.35 10.48
N ILE A 64 14.84 3.50 10.97
CA ILE A 64 15.35 3.54 12.34
C ILE A 64 16.75 4.15 12.33
N ARG A 65 16.95 5.15 13.19
CA ARG A 65 18.26 5.53 13.69
C ARG A 65 18.38 5.06 15.13
N THR A 66 19.46 4.37 15.48
CA THR A 66 19.71 3.95 16.86
C THR A 66 20.39 5.06 17.66
N THR A 67 20.34 4.96 18.98
CA THR A 67 21.13 5.81 19.89
C THR A 67 22.64 5.63 19.72
N SER A 68 23.08 4.48 19.19
CA SER A 68 24.46 4.21 18.77
C SER A 68 24.80 4.76 17.37
N ASN A 69 23.89 5.52 16.74
CA ASN A 69 24.11 6.15 15.45
C ASN A 69 24.33 5.10 14.33
N GLU A 70 23.53 4.02 14.35
CA GLU A 70 23.40 3.01 13.28
C GLU A 70 22.01 3.16 12.61
N SER A 71 21.92 2.96 11.30
CA SER A 71 20.67 3.11 10.52
C SER A 71 20.14 1.78 10.00
N PHE A 72 18.83 1.55 10.13
CA PHE A 72 18.16 0.33 9.69
C PHE A 72 16.81 0.61 9.01
N TYR A 73 16.48 -0.23 8.05
CA TYR A 73 15.12 -0.41 7.55
C TYR A 73 14.55 -1.68 8.20
N VAL A 74 13.42 -1.55 8.91
CA VAL A 74 12.76 -2.68 9.56
C VAL A 74 11.32 -2.78 9.07
N SER A 75 10.99 -3.87 8.40
CA SER A 75 9.63 -4.13 7.90
C SER A 75 8.92 -5.18 8.74
N ALA A 76 7.60 -5.00 8.89
CA ALA A 76 6.71 -5.95 9.54
C ALA A 76 5.39 -5.97 8.78
N HIS A 77 4.83 -7.15 8.55
CA HIS A 77 3.57 -7.29 7.85
C HIS A 77 2.79 -8.50 8.33
N ILE A 78 1.50 -8.30 8.58
CA ILE A 78 0.51 -9.35 8.76
C ILE A 78 -0.52 -9.20 7.66
N MET A 79 -0.76 -10.28 6.93
CA MET A 79 -1.86 -10.39 5.99
C MET A 79 -2.78 -11.52 6.44
N VAL A 80 -4.05 -11.22 6.65
CA VAL A 80 -5.11 -12.22 6.89
C VAL A 80 -5.96 -12.28 5.64
N ARG A 81 -6.11 -13.48 5.07
CA ARG A 81 -6.92 -13.71 3.88
C ARG A 81 -7.82 -14.92 4.09
N ASN A 82 -9.13 -14.72 4.01
CA ASN A 82 -10.14 -15.76 4.25
C ASN A 82 -9.85 -16.58 5.54
N GLY A 83 -9.53 -15.88 6.62
CA GLY A 83 -9.21 -16.48 7.93
C GLY A 83 -7.84 -17.17 8.02
N SER A 84 -6.99 -17.13 6.99
CA SER A 84 -5.61 -17.64 7.03
C SER A 84 -4.60 -16.50 7.03
N ALA A 85 -3.59 -16.57 7.89
CA ALA A 85 -2.58 -15.53 8.02
C ALA A 85 -1.26 -15.89 7.33
N THR A 86 -0.57 -14.86 6.88
CA THR A 86 0.87 -14.88 6.59
C THR A 86 1.55 -13.74 7.32
N GLN A 87 2.82 -13.93 7.64
CA GLN A 87 3.64 -12.91 8.31
C GLN A 87 4.93 -12.66 7.54
N ARG A 88 5.39 -11.41 7.49
CA ARG A 88 6.72 -11.05 6.98
C ARG A 88 7.41 -10.10 7.94
N ALA A 89 8.70 -10.30 8.15
CA ALA A 89 9.50 -9.41 8.97
C ALA A 89 10.93 -9.32 8.41
N GLY A 90 11.51 -8.13 8.36
CA GLY A 90 12.88 -7.94 7.87
C GLY A 90 13.63 -6.84 8.61
N ILE A 91 14.96 -6.99 8.71
CA ILE A 91 15.88 -5.97 9.20
C ILE A 91 17.01 -5.84 8.18
N MET A 92 17.20 -4.64 7.62
CA MET A 92 18.30 -4.29 6.72
C MET A 92 19.12 -3.15 7.31
N SER A 93 20.45 -3.22 7.26
CA SER A 93 21.27 -2.03 7.56
C SER A 93 21.18 -1.05 6.39
N LEU A 94 20.91 0.23 6.70
CA LEU A 94 20.96 1.31 5.71
C LEU A 94 22.37 1.90 5.59
N ASP A 95 23.20 1.78 6.61
CA ASP A 95 24.61 2.19 6.53
C ASP A 95 25.44 1.21 5.68
N LYS A 96 25.04 -0.08 5.65
CA LYS A 96 25.70 -1.16 4.90
C LYS A 96 24.67 -2.09 4.22
N PRO A 97 23.94 -1.63 3.19
CA PRO A 97 22.81 -2.37 2.60
C PRO A 97 23.17 -3.70 1.95
N LEU A 98 24.44 -3.89 1.54
CA LEU A 98 24.94 -5.16 1.03
C LEU A 98 25.49 -6.08 2.13
N GLY A 99 25.73 -5.56 3.33
CA GLY A 99 26.43 -6.26 4.42
C GLY A 99 25.50 -6.93 5.44
N TYR A 100 24.33 -6.36 5.71
CA TYR A 100 23.38 -6.93 6.68
C TYR A 100 21.93 -6.85 6.20
N TYR A 101 21.31 -8.01 6.06
CA TYR A 101 19.87 -8.15 5.83
C TYR A 101 19.41 -9.53 6.24
N LYS A 102 18.39 -9.55 7.09
CA LYS A 102 17.75 -10.76 7.58
C LYS A 102 16.25 -10.59 7.41
N GLN A 103 15.58 -11.67 7.02
CA GLN A 103 14.16 -11.67 6.71
C GLN A 103 13.55 -13.01 7.09
N ASN A 104 12.25 -12.99 7.39
CA ASN A 104 11.44 -14.16 7.63
C ASN A 104 10.09 -13.98 6.93
N TYR A 105 9.60 -15.05 6.27
CA TYR A 105 8.28 -15.10 5.65
C TYR A 105 7.67 -16.47 5.91
N GLN A 106 6.54 -16.50 6.60
CA GLN A 106 5.86 -17.74 6.95
C GLN A 106 4.40 -17.72 6.53
N ASN A 107 3.92 -18.87 6.05
CA ASN A 107 2.50 -19.18 6.03
C ASN A 107 2.13 -19.69 7.41
N ILE A 108 1.22 -18.98 8.08
CA ILE A 108 0.77 -19.33 9.43
C ILE A 108 -0.44 -20.27 9.36
N GLY A 109 -1.19 -20.22 8.25
CA GLY A 109 -2.42 -20.97 8.09
C GLY A 109 -3.58 -20.33 8.85
N PRO A 110 -4.63 -21.10 9.19
CA PRO A 110 -5.84 -20.58 9.81
C PRO A 110 -5.54 -19.88 11.15
N VAL A 111 -5.98 -18.62 11.27
CA VAL A 111 -6.01 -17.89 12.53
C VAL A 111 -7.41 -17.99 13.13
N ARG A 112 -7.48 -18.22 14.45
CA ARG A 112 -8.74 -18.34 15.21
C ARG A 112 -8.97 -17.06 16.01
N GLU A 113 -10.17 -16.88 16.56
CA GLU A 113 -10.47 -15.77 17.47
C GLU A 113 -9.50 -15.71 18.68
N SER A 114 -8.92 -16.83 19.11
CA SER A 114 -7.88 -16.82 20.15
C SER A 114 -6.56 -16.15 19.74
N ASN A 115 -6.35 -15.91 18.44
CA ASN A 115 -5.16 -15.27 17.89
C ASN A 115 -5.26 -13.74 17.86
N GLY A 116 -6.40 -13.16 18.24
CA GLY A 116 -6.55 -11.71 18.21
C GLY A 116 -7.84 -11.19 18.82
N THR A 117 -7.86 -9.91 19.15
CA THR A 117 -9.05 -9.22 19.65
C THR A 117 -9.34 -8.01 18.78
N LEU A 118 -10.62 -7.72 18.58
CA LEU A 118 -11.06 -6.55 17.82
C LEU A 118 -10.88 -5.26 18.63
N GLU A 119 -11.22 -5.33 19.91
CA GLU A 119 -11.16 -4.18 20.81
C GLU A 119 -10.61 -4.59 22.18
N PRO A 120 -9.39 -4.15 22.55
CA PRO A 120 -8.42 -3.44 21.70
C PRO A 120 -7.87 -4.34 20.59
N PHE A 121 -7.39 -3.76 19.49
CA PHE A 121 -6.67 -4.46 18.42
C PHE A 121 -5.58 -5.36 19.01
N ASN A 122 -5.62 -6.64 18.68
CA ASN A 122 -4.50 -7.54 18.90
C ASN A 122 -4.51 -8.58 17.80
N ILE A 123 -3.36 -8.85 17.21
CA ILE A 123 -3.13 -10.00 16.37
C ILE A 123 -1.77 -10.59 16.70
N THR A 124 -1.78 -11.81 17.23
CA THR A 124 -0.59 -12.54 17.63
C THR A 124 -0.57 -13.89 16.92
N MET A 125 0.51 -14.11 16.19
CA MET A 125 0.71 -15.35 15.44
C MET A 125 0.93 -16.53 16.41
N PRO A 126 0.51 -17.76 16.06
CA PRO A 126 0.70 -18.95 16.87
C PRO A 126 2.13 -19.06 17.42
N GLY A 127 2.23 -19.30 18.73
CA GLY A 127 3.50 -19.35 19.44
C GLY A 127 4.02 -18.00 19.95
N GLY A 128 3.31 -16.88 19.72
CA GLY A 128 3.59 -15.60 20.35
C GLY A 128 4.90 -14.94 19.92
N LYS A 129 5.46 -15.37 18.78
CA LYS A 129 6.75 -14.87 18.28
C LYS A 129 6.61 -13.67 17.36
N PHE A 130 5.41 -13.32 16.93
CA PHE A 130 5.19 -12.20 16.04
C PHE A 130 3.77 -11.68 16.24
N GLY A 131 3.61 -10.37 16.25
CA GLY A 131 2.29 -9.78 16.42
C GLY A 131 2.28 -8.26 16.37
N MET A 132 1.06 -7.73 16.29
CA MET A 132 0.74 -6.32 16.31
C MET A 132 -0.43 -6.11 17.27
N GLU A 133 -0.34 -5.13 18.17
CA GLU A 133 -1.38 -4.88 19.17
C GLU A 133 -1.50 -3.39 19.47
N ALA A 134 -2.72 -2.88 19.63
CA ALA A 134 -2.94 -1.55 20.16
C ALA A 134 -2.54 -1.54 21.64
N ILE A 135 -1.87 -0.48 22.06
CA ILE A 135 -1.46 -0.24 23.45
C ILE A 135 -2.60 0.54 24.13
N PRO A 136 -3.37 -0.09 25.03
CA PRO A 136 -4.51 0.59 25.66
C PRO A 136 -4.02 1.76 26.51
N HIS A 137 -4.55 2.96 26.27
CA HIS A 137 -4.22 4.14 27.06
C HIS A 137 -5.39 4.49 27.97
N LYS A 138 -5.21 4.41 29.29
CA LYS A 138 -6.28 4.70 30.28
C LYS A 138 -6.88 6.11 30.17
N ASN A 139 -6.18 7.03 29.50
CA ASN A 139 -6.54 8.45 29.34
C ASN A 139 -6.41 8.93 27.88
N ALA A 140 -6.53 8.07 26.86
CA ALA A 140 -6.57 8.57 25.48
C ALA A 140 -7.80 9.48 25.31
N ALA A 141 -7.58 10.73 24.92
CA ALA A 141 -8.66 11.52 24.36
C ALA A 141 -9.18 10.80 23.11
N ARG A 142 -10.49 10.85 22.85
CA ARG A 142 -11.15 10.19 21.70
C ARG A 142 -10.64 10.63 20.32
N GLU A 143 -9.63 11.50 20.25
CA GLU A 143 -9.17 12.20 19.05
C GLU A 143 -7.78 11.77 18.58
N THR A 144 -7.21 10.69 19.13
CA THR A 144 -5.89 10.18 18.73
C THR A 144 -5.93 8.68 18.46
N PHE A 145 -5.32 8.23 17.36
CA PHE A 145 -5.07 6.80 17.11
C PHE A 145 -4.35 6.18 18.31
N LEU A 146 -4.71 4.95 18.66
CA LEU A 146 -4.02 4.24 19.73
C LEU A 146 -2.57 3.97 19.30
N PRO A 147 -1.58 4.10 20.20
CA PRO A 147 -0.24 3.62 19.89
C PRO A 147 -0.28 2.12 19.59
N MET A 148 0.58 1.65 18.70
CA MET A 148 0.63 0.24 18.30
C MET A 148 1.97 -0.37 18.67
N ARG A 149 1.98 -1.53 19.30
CA ARG A 149 3.19 -2.34 19.49
C ARG A 149 3.29 -3.36 18.38
N ILE A 150 4.48 -3.50 17.82
CA ILE A 150 4.83 -4.48 16.80
C ILE A 150 6.05 -5.23 17.32
N HIS A 151 5.95 -6.55 17.40
CA HIS A 151 7.02 -7.37 17.95
C HIS A 151 7.34 -8.56 17.04
N SER A 152 8.61 -8.94 17.05
CA SER A 152 9.13 -10.14 16.42
C SER A 152 10.21 -10.77 17.31
N HIS A 153 10.08 -12.07 17.53
CA HIS A 153 11.03 -12.97 18.17
C HIS A 153 11.38 -14.13 17.21
N LEU A 154 11.24 -13.89 15.91
CA LEU A 154 11.62 -14.82 14.86
C LEU A 154 13.15 -14.89 14.76
N PRO A 155 13.70 -16.05 14.33
CA PRO A 155 15.14 -16.19 14.15
C PRO A 155 15.71 -15.07 13.28
N GLU A 156 16.80 -14.46 13.73
CA GLU A 156 17.56 -13.40 13.05
C GLU A 156 16.80 -12.08 12.78
N VAL A 157 15.51 -12.01 13.11
CA VAL A 157 14.65 -10.85 12.88
C VAL A 157 13.90 -10.51 14.17
N THR A 158 14.65 -10.04 15.18
CA THR A 158 14.07 -9.73 16.49
C THR A 158 13.96 -8.22 16.71
N PHE A 159 12.77 -7.76 17.06
CA PHE A 159 12.48 -6.38 17.41
C PHE A 159 11.24 -6.27 18.30
N ASP A 160 11.14 -5.17 19.03
CA ASP A 160 9.98 -4.81 19.86
C ASP A 160 9.85 -3.29 19.79
N ILE A 161 8.83 -2.83 19.06
CA ILE A 161 8.69 -1.44 18.62
C ILE A 161 7.28 -0.95 18.95
N ASP A 162 7.18 0.11 19.75
CA ASP A 162 5.96 0.89 19.87
C ASP A 162 5.97 2.00 18.80
N LEU A 163 4.85 2.16 18.12
CA LEU A 163 4.56 3.26 17.22
C LEU A 163 3.64 4.26 17.92
N ASP A 164 4.10 5.50 18.05
CA ASP A 164 3.24 6.64 18.36
C ASP A 164 2.50 7.06 17.08
N MET A 165 1.23 6.65 16.98
CA MET A 165 0.38 6.78 15.79
C MET A 165 -0.18 8.21 15.72
N LYS A 166 0.58 9.12 15.10
CA LYS A 166 0.21 10.55 14.98
C LYS A 166 0.39 11.06 13.56
N GLY A 167 -0.30 12.16 13.28
CA GLY A 167 -0.12 12.94 12.07
C GLY A 167 -1.30 12.81 11.10
N PRO A 168 -1.32 13.63 10.05
CA PRO A 168 -2.38 13.55 9.06
C PRO A 168 -2.30 12.21 8.32
N VAL A 169 -3.46 11.61 8.08
CA VAL A 169 -3.57 10.36 7.31
C VAL A 169 -3.50 10.60 5.80
N VAL A 170 -2.88 9.67 5.09
CA VAL A 170 -3.02 9.58 3.64
C VAL A 170 -4.28 8.76 3.36
N LEU A 171 -5.27 9.42 2.78
CA LEU A 171 -6.46 8.78 2.26
C LEU A 171 -6.17 8.39 0.81
N ASN A 172 -5.71 7.15 0.60
CA ASN A 172 -5.33 6.67 -0.73
C ASN A 172 -6.47 6.83 -1.73
N ALA A 173 -6.16 7.27 -2.95
CA ALA A 173 -7.16 7.64 -3.96
C ALA A 173 -8.14 8.75 -3.52
N GLY A 174 -7.76 9.57 -2.52
CA GLY A 174 -8.47 10.76 -2.06
C GLY A 174 -9.47 10.48 -0.95
N LEU A 175 -10.24 9.39 -1.07
CA LEU A 175 -11.22 8.97 -0.08
C LEU A 175 -10.82 7.70 0.66
N GLY A 176 -9.56 7.25 0.56
CA GLY A 176 -9.08 5.99 1.13
C GLY A 176 -9.65 4.74 0.47
N SER A 177 -10.61 4.87 -0.46
CA SER A 177 -11.27 3.73 -1.11
C SER A 177 -11.16 3.80 -2.64
N TRP A 178 -10.97 2.66 -3.30
CA TRP A 178 -11.00 2.53 -4.76
C TRP A 178 -11.41 1.13 -5.22
N LEU A 179 -11.84 0.99 -6.47
CA LEU A 179 -12.14 -0.32 -7.05
C LEU A 179 -10.85 -1.07 -7.39
N TRP A 180 -10.66 -2.23 -6.76
CA TRP A 180 -9.51 -3.10 -6.93
C TRP A 180 -9.96 -4.52 -7.26
N ALA A 181 -9.60 -5.02 -8.45
CA ALA A 181 -9.96 -6.39 -8.87
C ALA A 181 -11.47 -6.72 -8.72
N GLY A 182 -12.33 -5.75 -9.06
CA GLY A 182 -13.80 -5.91 -9.05
C GLY A 182 -14.48 -5.68 -7.70
N GLY A 183 -13.72 -5.47 -6.62
CA GLY A 183 -14.26 -5.13 -5.30
C GLY A 183 -13.83 -3.75 -4.82
N LEU A 184 -14.52 -3.21 -3.81
CA LEU A 184 -14.14 -1.95 -3.17
C LEU A 184 -13.03 -2.24 -2.14
N GLN A 185 -11.83 -1.71 -2.40
CA GLN A 185 -10.72 -1.71 -1.45
C GLN A 185 -10.72 -0.44 -0.63
N ASN A 186 -10.28 -0.54 0.61
CA ASN A 186 -9.92 0.56 1.49
C ASN A 186 -8.44 0.50 1.89
N GLN A 187 -7.80 1.66 2.02
CA GLN A 187 -6.49 1.82 2.63
C GLN A 187 -6.30 3.22 3.21
N ILE A 188 -5.83 3.25 4.45
CA ILE A 188 -5.35 4.44 5.14
C ILE A 188 -3.87 4.25 5.44
N SER A 189 -3.08 5.31 5.22
CA SER A 189 -1.66 5.32 5.59
C SER A 189 -1.35 6.38 6.63
N LEU A 190 -0.42 6.06 7.52
CA LEU A 190 0.21 6.98 8.47
C LEU A 190 1.70 7.04 8.14
N PRO A 191 2.15 8.03 7.35
CA PRO A 191 3.52 8.06 6.85
C PRO A 191 4.56 8.55 7.87
N VAL A 192 4.15 9.07 9.04
CA VAL A 192 5.10 9.68 10.00
C VAL A 192 4.80 9.32 11.45
N THR A 193 4.51 8.04 11.70
CA THR A 193 4.45 7.54 13.07
C THR A 193 5.85 7.52 13.69
N ARG A 194 5.95 7.61 15.02
CA ARG A 194 7.26 7.64 15.70
C ARG A 194 7.55 6.30 16.38
N PRO A 195 8.52 5.52 15.87
CA PRO A 195 8.91 4.28 16.52
C PRO A 195 9.77 4.55 17.75
N ARG A 196 9.62 3.73 18.78
CA ARG A 196 10.50 3.63 19.95
C ARG A 196 10.59 2.17 20.37
N GLY A 197 11.67 1.81 21.06
CA GLY A 197 11.88 0.42 21.48
C GLY A 197 13.26 -0.07 21.04
N SER A 198 13.33 -1.31 20.56
CA SER A 198 14.61 -1.94 20.25
C SER A 198 14.55 -2.97 19.13
N LEU A 199 15.70 -3.23 18.53
CA LEU A 199 15.94 -4.33 17.60
C LEU A 199 17.20 -5.10 18.04
N VAL A 200 17.35 -6.34 17.58
CA VAL A 200 18.55 -7.16 17.81
C VAL A 200 19.26 -7.41 16.49
N VAL A 201 20.53 -7.04 16.44
CA VAL A 201 21.41 -7.18 15.26
C VAL A 201 22.72 -7.78 15.72
N ASP A 202 23.13 -8.91 15.14
CA ASP A 202 24.33 -9.66 15.54
C ASP A 202 24.40 -9.91 17.06
N ASN A 203 23.28 -10.36 17.64
CA ASN A 203 23.09 -10.57 19.09
C ASN A 203 23.26 -9.31 19.98
N ARG A 204 23.36 -8.12 19.39
CA ARG A 204 23.36 -6.85 20.12
C ARG A 204 21.96 -6.25 20.14
N LYS A 205 21.44 -5.94 21.34
CA LYS A 205 20.21 -5.16 21.48
C LYS A 205 20.53 -3.68 21.24
N LEU A 206 19.91 -3.10 20.21
CA LEU A 206 20.06 -1.70 19.83
C LEU A 206 18.79 -0.92 20.22
N THR A 207 18.99 0.24 20.84
CA THR A 207 17.87 1.11 21.25
C THR A 207 17.58 2.14 20.17
N ILE A 208 16.31 2.28 19.80
CA ILE A 208 15.82 3.21 18.77
C ILE A 208 15.87 4.64 19.31
N ASP A 209 16.49 5.56 18.54
CA ASP A 209 16.39 7.01 18.75
C ASP A 209 15.11 7.51 18.07
N SER A 210 14.02 7.59 18.84
CA SER A 210 12.70 7.97 18.34
C SER A 210 12.65 9.38 17.73
N LYS A 211 13.59 10.28 18.08
CA LYS A 211 13.64 11.64 17.51
C LYS A 211 14.22 11.67 16.10
N LYS A 212 14.94 10.62 15.70
CA LYS A 212 15.60 10.48 14.40
C LYS A 212 15.06 9.30 13.59
N SER A 213 13.94 8.74 14.04
CA SER A 213 13.29 7.60 13.43
C SER A 213 11.84 7.93 13.14
N PHE A 214 11.28 7.31 12.12
CA PHE A 214 9.88 7.45 11.73
C PHE A 214 9.44 6.17 11.04
N SER A 215 8.14 5.99 10.84
CA SER A 215 7.60 4.80 10.19
C SER A 215 6.39 5.12 9.33
N TRP A 216 6.28 4.36 8.24
CA TRP A 216 5.09 4.29 7.41
C TRP A 216 4.27 3.10 7.87
N TYR A 217 3.02 3.34 8.23
CA TYR A 217 2.05 2.30 8.52
C TYR A 217 0.93 2.34 7.49
N ASP A 218 0.57 1.17 6.94
CA ASP A 218 -0.57 0.97 6.07
C ASP A 218 -1.56 0.00 6.73
N ARG A 219 -2.82 0.43 6.79
CA ARG A 219 -3.97 -0.43 7.04
C ARG A 219 -4.74 -0.56 5.75
N GLN A 220 -4.96 -1.78 5.27
CA GLN A 220 -5.66 -2.04 4.02
C GLN A 220 -6.63 -3.23 4.14
N TRP A 221 -7.86 -3.08 3.65
CA TRP A 221 -8.88 -4.13 3.70
C TRP A 221 -9.88 -4.09 2.55
N GLY A 222 -10.46 -5.25 2.24
CA GLY A 222 -11.47 -5.37 1.21
C GLY A 222 -11.78 -6.81 0.82
N PRO A 223 -12.73 -7.01 -0.12
CA PRO A 223 -13.18 -8.32 -0.53
C PRO A 223 -12.27 -8.98 -1.59
N THR A 224 -11.34 -8.22 -2.17
CA THR A 224 -10.60 -8.62 -3.37
C THR A 224 -9.13 -8.21 -3.30
N SER A 225 -8.31 -8.83 -4.14
CA SER A 225 -6.89 -8.49 -4.37
C SER A 225 -6.59 -8.75 -5.84
N PRO A 226 -5.76 -7.93 -6.50
CA PRO A 226 -5.36 -8.15 -7.89
C PRO A 226 -4.46 -9.39 -7.98
N GLU A 227 -4.16 -9.82 -9.20
CA GLU A 227 -3.20 -10.90 -9.45
C GLU A 227 -1.75 -10.43 -9.40
N ARG A 228 -1.52 -9.13 -9.64
CA ARG A 228 -0.21 -8.50 -9.58
C ARG A 228 -0.35 -7.01 -9.28
N PHE A 229 0.63 -6.46 -8.57
CA PHE A 229 0.74 -5.02 -8.33
C PHE A 229 2.18 -4.61 -8.02
N THR A 230 2.45 -3.32 -8.19
CA THR A 230 3.57 -2.61 -7.56
C THR A 230 2.99 -1.47 -6.72
N TRP A 231 3.41 -1.40 -5.47
CA TRP A 231 3.11 -0.30 -4.56
C TRP A 231 4.39 0.40 -4.12
N LEU A 232 4.34 1.71 -3.96
CA LEU A 232 5.43 2.54 -3.46
C LEU A 232 4.92 3.49 -2.38
N GLY A 233 5.51 3.45 -1.19
CA GLY A 233 5.33 4.44 -0.12
C GLY A 233 6.61 5.25 0.04
N LEU A 234 6.59 6.51 -0.38
CA LEU A 234 7.80 7.32 -0.56
C LEU A 234 7.81 8.57 0.32
N TYR A 235 8.98 8.87 0.87
CA TYR A 235 9.33 10.10 1.54
C TYR A 235 10.13 10.95 0.56
N LEU A 236 9.57 12.09 0.16
CA LEU A 236 10.13 12.95 -0.86
C LEU A 236 10.60 14.27 -0.26
N ASN A 237 11.77 14.71 -0.71
CA ASN A 237 12.36 16.01 -0.43
C ASN A 237 12.46 16.80 -1.74
N ALA A 238 11.71 17.89 -1.82
CA ALA A 238 11.82 18.84 -2.92
C ALA A 238 13.17 19.57 -2.87
N PRO A 239 13.61 20.22 -3.96
CA PRO A 239 14.87 20.99 -3.98
C PRO A 239 14.92 22.09 -2.91
N ASN A 240 13.78 22.68 -2.56
CA ASN A 240 13.65 23.67 -1.48
C ASN A 240 13.56 23.04 -0.07
N LYS A 241 13.82 21.73 0.06
CA LYS A 241 13.74 20.92 1.29
C LYS A 241 12.35 20.81 1.90
N THR A 242 11.30 21.01 1.11
CA THR A 242 9.93 20.69 1.54
C THR A 242 9.73 19.18 1.49
N GLU A 243 9.27 18.62 2.60
CA GLU A 243 8.94 17.20 2.74
C GLU A 243 7.50 16.92 2.29
N SER A 244 7.31 15.79 1.61
CA SER A 244 6.00 15.26 1.24
C SER A 244 6.02 13.74 1.21
N TYR A 245 4.85 13.13 1.34
CA TYR A 245 4.68 11.67 1.33
C TYR A 245 3.88 11.27 0.11
N LEU A 246 4.29 10.20 -0.57
CA LEU A 246 3.65 9.78 -1.81
C LEU A 246 3.37 8.28 -1.76
N SER A 247 2.08 7.91 -1.85
CA SER A 247 1.65 6.53 -2.07
C SER A 247 1.32 6.35 -3.54
N ILE A 248 1.95 5.39 -4.21
CA ILE A 248 1.71 5.06 -5.62
C ILE A 248 1.25 3.62 -5.72
N TRP A 249 0.11 3.42 -6.37
CA TRP A 249 -0.35 2.10 -6.76
C TRP A 249 -0.28 1.96 -8.27
N ASN A 250 0.27 0.85 -8.73
CA ASN A 250 0.15 0.38 -10.10
C ASN A 250 -0.22 -1.11 -10.09
N TRP A 251 -1.28 -1.48 -10.79
CA TRP A 251 -1.71 -2.87 -10.87
C TRP A 251 -2.40 -3.15 -12.19
N GLU A 252 -2.56 -4.43 -12.48
CA GLU A 252 -3.31 -4.88 -13.65
C GLU A 252 -4.33 -5.92 -13.20
N ASP A 253 -5.57 -5.75 -13.65
CA ASP A 253 -6.66 -6.70 -13.42
C ASP A 253 -7.51 -6.90 -14.68
N SER A 254 -8.31 -7.96 -14.69
CA SER A 254 -9.17 -8.33 -15.82
C SER A 254 -10.35 -7.38 -16.04
N VAL A 255 -10.62 -6.45 -15.11
CA VAL A 255 -11.78 -5.55 -15.18
C VAL A 255 -11.49 -4.39 -16.12
N ASN A 256 -10.43 -3.60 -15.88
CA ASN A 256 -10.07 -2.47 -16.76
C ASN A 256 -8.56 -2.39 -17.08
N GLY A 257 -7.82 -3.51 -17.04
CA GLY A 257 -6.41 -3.56 -17.42
C GLY A 257 -5.50 -2.80 -16.45
N ASN A 258 -4.49 -2.11 -17.00
CA ASN A 258 -3.47 -1.40 -16.21
C ASN A 258 -4.05 -0.12 -15.59
N LYS A 259 -3.97 -0.02 -14.26
CA LYS A 259 -4.49 1.08 -13.46
C LYS A 259 -3.37 1.65 -12.60
N SER A 260 -3.42 2.96 -12.36
CA SER A 260 -2.51 3.59 -11.41
C SER A 260 -3.03 4.90 -10.89
N PHE A 261 -2.61 5.23 -9.68
CA PHE A 261 -2.78 6.54 -9.10
C PHE A 261 -1.63 6.82 -8.13
N ALA A 262 -1.41 8.10 -7.86
CA ALA A 262 -0.55 8.57 -6.79
C ALA A 262 -1.38 9.45 -5.85
N THR A 263 -1.19 9.27 -4.55
CA THR A 263 -1.74 10.16 -3.51
C THR A 263 -0.58 10.86 -2.84
N LEU A 264 -0.44 12.15 -3.09
CA LEU A 264 0.56 13.02 -2.49
C LEU A 264 -0.04 13.67 -1.24
N GLN A 265 0.65 13.56 -0.11
CA GLN A 265 0.34 14.32 1.08
C GLN A 265 1.44 15.36 1.34
N SER A 266 1.02 16.62 1.41
CA SER A 266 1.92 17.69 1.84
C SER A 266 2.17 17.61 3.35
N ARG A 267 3.23 18.24 3.85
CA ARG A 267 3.48 18.35 5.30
C ARG A 267 2.31 18.96 6.09
N ALA A 268 1.47 19.77 5.45
CA ALA A 268 0.27 20.35 6.06
C ALA A 268 -0.91 19.37 6.15
N GLY A 269 -0.77 18.14 5.63
CA GLY A 269 -1.80 17.10 5.67
C GLY A 269 -2.80 17.14 4.50
N THR A 270 -2.60 18.02 3.52
CA THR A 270 -3.45 18.06 2.31
C THR A 270 -3.11 16.87 1.42
N ASN A 271 -4.13 16.09 1.05
CA ASN A 271 -4.03 15.00 0.09
C ASN A 271 -4.39 15.49 -1.32
N THR A 272 -3.55 15.18 -2.31
CA THR A 272 -3.78 15.42 -3.74
C THR A 272 -3.66 14.10 -4.49
N VAL A 273 -4.68 13.75 -5.28
CA VAL A 273 -4.65 12.57 -6.14
C VAL A 273 -4.20 12.97 -7.53
N LEU A 274 -3.20 12.27 -8.05
CA LEU A 274 -2.64 12.47 -9.38
C LEU A 274 -2.69 11.16 -10.15
N SER A 275 -3.11 11.21 -11.42
CA SER A 275 -2.89 10.09 -12.33
C SER A 275 -1.41 10.01 -12.72
N LEU A 276 -0.97 8.80 -13.08
CA LEU A 276 0.35 8.61 -13.67
C LEU A 276 0.21 8.66 -15.18
N THR A 277 1.06 9.47 -15.81
CA THR A 277 1.22 9.49 -17.27
C THR A 277 2.28 8.49 -17.74
N ARG A 278 3.10 7.98 -16.81
CA ARG A 278 4.11 6.95 -17.06
C ARG A 278 4.43 6.16 -15.79
N PHE A 279 4.50 4.84 -15.90
CA PHE A 279 5.03 3.93 -14.87
C PHE A 279 5.81 2.81 -15.58
N GLU A 280 7.11 3.01 -15.76
CA GLU A 280 7.95 2.10 -16.55
C GLU A 280 8.96 1.36 -15.70
N ALA A 281 8.83 0.04 -15.70
CA ALA A 281 9.78 -0.87 -15.09
C ALA A 281 11.07 -0.99 -15.92
N SER A 282 12.22 -1.06 -15.26
CA SER A 282 13.51 -1.33 -15.92
C SER A 282 13.63 -2.79 -16.33
N ASP A 283 14.13 -3.02 -17.54
CA ASP A 283 14.52 -4.33 -18.07
C ASP A 283 15.98 -4.71 -17.74
N LYS A 284 16.80 -3.73 -17.33
CA LYS A 284 18.22 -3.88 -17.00
C LYS A 284 18.48 -4.10 -15.51
N HIS A 285 17.74 -3.40 -14.65
CA HIS A 285 17.86 -3.54 -13.21
C HIS A 285 16.78 -4.50 -12.71
N VAL A 286 17.11 -5.80 -12.73
CA VAL A 286 16.14 -6.87 -12.49
C VAL A 286 16.75 -7.91 -11.55
N LEU A 287 15.95 -8.38 -10.59
CA LEU A 287 16.21 -9.61 -9.86
C LEU A 287 15.51 -10.77 -10.57
N ASN A 288 16.28 -11.78 -10.96
CA ASN A 288 15.74 -13.09 -11.33
C ASN A 288 15.93 -14.01 -10.12
N SER A 289 14.85 -14.30 -9.41
CA SER A 289 14.92 -15.16 -8.23
C SER A 289 15.22 -16.59 -8.65
N THR A 290 16.29 -17.16 -8.08
CA THR A 290 16.62 -18.57 -8.29
C THR A 290 15.75 -19.51 -7.45
N VAL A 291 15.04 -18.99 -6.44
CA VAL A 291 14.22 -19.79 -5.52
C VAL A 291 12.78 -19.88 -6.02
N THR A 292 12.21 -18.74 -6.42
CA THR A 292 10.80 -18.65 -6.83
C THR A 292 10.64 -18.64 -8.35
N GLY A 293 11.74 -18.40 -9.06
CA GLY A 293 11.74 -18.15 -10.51
C GLY A 293 11.10 -16.82 -10.89
N ASN A 294 10.71 -15.97 -9.95
CA ASN A 294 10.07 -14.69 -10.24
C ASN A 294 11.08 -13.69 -10.79
N LYS A 295 10.57 -12.77 -11.61
CA LYS A 295 11.33 -11.65 -12.18
C LYS A 295 10.80 -10.36 -11.57
N TYR A 296 11.65 -9.62 -10.86
CA TYR A 296 11.30 -8.34 -10.23
C TYR A 296 12.11 -7.22 -10.84
N SER A 297 11.42 -6.19 -11.31
CA SER A 297 12.07 -4.94 -11.71
C SER A 297 12.47 -4.18 -10.46
N LEU A 298 13.73 -3.78 -10.38
CA LEU A 298 14.31 -3.11 -9.21
C LEU A 298 14.42 -1.60 -9.41
N GLU A 299 13.90 -1.10 -10.52
CA GLU A 299 13.92 0.32 -10.87
C GLU A 299 12.69 0.67 -11.70
N TYR A 300 12.11 1.83 -11.39
CA TYR A 300 10.94 2.37 -12.07
C TYR A 300 11.17 3.84 -12.43
N LYS A 301 10.78 4.22 -13.65
CA LYS A 301 10.67 5.62 -14.09
C LYS A 301 9.20 6.01 -14.10
N ILE A 302 8.87 7.04 -13.34
CA ILE A 302 7.49 7.45 -13.06
C ILE A 302 7.31 8.89 -13.49
N LYS A 303 6.19 9.19 -14.15
CA LYS A 303 5.76 10.55 -14.47
C LYS A 303 4.33 10.76 -14.02
N LEU A 304 4.09 11.81 -13.23
CA LEU A 304 2.76 12.21 -12.77
C LEU A 304 2.11 13.18 -13.76
N ALA A 305 0.80 13.38 -13.65
CA ALA A 305 0.04 14.27 -14.53
C ALA A 305 0.44 15.75 -14.45
N ASP A 306 0.99 16.19 -13.32
CA ASP A 306 1.53 17.54 -13.12
C ASP A 306 2.92 17.76 -13.75
N GLY A 307 3.48 16.72 -14.38
CA GLY A 307 4.80 16.74 -14.99
C GLY A 307 5.93 16.24 -14.10
N THR A 308 5.68 15.99 -12.80
CA THR A 308 6.69 15.47 -11.86
C THR A 308 7.28 14.16 -12.37
N GLN A 309 8.61 14.06 -12.35
CA GLN A 309 9.39 12.89 -12.76
C GLN A 309 10.18 12.30 -11.59
N LEU A 310 9.96 11.02 -11.34
CA LEU A 310 10.65 10.26 -10.32
C LEU A 310 11.34 9.05 -10.94
N ARG A 311 12.51 8.72 -10.40
CA ARG A 311 13.18 7.44 -10.59
C ARG A 311 13.34 6.80 -9.23
N VAL A 312 12.70 5.66 -9.06
CA VAL A 312 12.70 4.87 -7.83
C VAL A 312 13.53 3.62 -8.07
N LYS A 313 14.51 3.34 -7.20
CA LYS A 313 15.43 2.21 -7.36
C LYS A 313 15.68 1.50 -6.04
N SER A 314 15.71 0.17 -6.06
CA SER A 314 16.14 -0.62 -4.90
C SER A 314 17.58 -0.31 -4.51
N ALA A 315 17.84 -0.13 -3.22
CA ALA A 315 19.19 0.08 -2.70
C ALA A 315 20.08 -1.18 -2.78
N ARG A 316 19.48 -2.36 -3.06
CA ARG A 316 20.23 -3.60 -3.21
C ARG A 316 19.61 -4.59 -4.20
N PRO A 317 20.36 -5.58 -4.71
CA PRO A 317 19.87 -6.50 -5.74
C PRO A 317 18.74 -7.45 -5.29
N ASN A 318 18.70 -7.84 -4.01
CA ASN A 318 17.74 -8.81 -3.50
C ASN A 318 17.11 -8.37 -2.18
N GLN A 319 15.80 -8.14 -2.19
CA GLN A 319 14.92 -7.93 -1.03
C GLN A 319 13.64 -8.77 -1.17
N GLU A 320 13.72 -9.89 -1.91
CA GLU A 320 12.60 -10.80 -2.07
C GLU A 320 12.42 -11.62 -0.79
N PHE A 321 11.23 -11.52 -0.19
CA PHE A 321 10.76 -12.46 0.81
C PHE A 321 10.32 -13.75 0.13
N VAL A 322 10.92 -14.87 0.51
CA VAL A 322 10.50 -16.20 0.08
C VAL A 322 9.89 -16.92 1.27
N MET A 323 8.68 -17.41 1.08
CA MET A 323 7.95 -18.13 2.11
C MET A 323 8.67 -19.43 2.46
N GLU A 324 8.80 -19.70 3.76
CA GLU A 324 9.50 -20.88 4.28
C GLU A 324 8.95 -22.17 3.65
N ASN A 325 9.86 -23.04 3.18
CA ASN A 325 9.55 -24.32 2.53
C ASN A 325 8.61 -24.19 1.30
N SER A 326 8.69 -23.08 0.58
CA SER A 326 7.82 -22.77 -0.56
C SER A 326 8.57 -22.05 -1.68
N THR A 327 7.93 -21.93 -2.84
CA THR A 327 8.37 -21.10 -3.99
C THR A 327 7.58 -19.80 -4.10
N VAL A 328 6.72 -19.49 -3.12
CA VAL A 328 5.96 -18.24 -3.07
C VAL A 328 6.88 -17.09 -2.68
N GLY A 329 7.07 -16.16 -3.61
CA GLY A 329 7.90 -14.97 -3.46
C GLY A 329 7.11 -13.68 -3.44
N PHE A 330 7.56 -12.72 -2.65
CA PHE A 330 7.04 -11.37 -2.62
C PHE A 330 8.19 -10.38 -2.44
N TYR A 331 8.30 -9.37 -3.30
CA TYR A 331 9.32 -8.35 -3.11
C TYR A 331 8.79 -7.28 -2.17
N SER A 332 9.51 -7.00 -1.08
CA SER A 332 9.19 -5.90 -0.18
C SER A 332 10.50 -5.31 0.33
N GLY A 333 10.78 -4.06 0.04
CA GLY A 333 12.12 -3.54 0.33
C GLY A 333 12.28 -2.05 0.25
N TYR A 334 13.40 -1.59 0.80
CA TYR A 334 13.81 -0.20 0.79
C TYR A 334 14.23 0.24 -0.62
N VAL A 335 13.79 1.44 -0.99
CA VAL A 335 14.12 2.08 -2.27
C VAL A 335 14.61 3.51 -2.05
N GLU A 336 15.40 4.00 -3.01
CA GLU A 336 15.87 5.37 -3.11
C GLU A 336 15.15 6.09 -4.26
N VAL A 337 14.94 7.40 -4.09
CA VAL A 337 14.24 8.25 -5.06
C VAL A 337 15.18 9.34 -5.56
N SER A 338 15.13 9.57 -6.87
CA SER A 338 15.85 10.63 -7.58
C SER A 338 14.97 11.23 -8.69
N GLY A 339 15.33 12.40 -9.22
CA GLY A 339 14.55 13.10 -10.24
C GLY A 339 14.24 14.53 -9.81
N ASP A 340 13.00 14.96 -9.98
CA ASP A 340 12.53 16.27 -9.49
C ASP A 340 12.53 16.34 -7.95
N TYR A 341 12.45 15.17 -7.31
CA TYR A 341 12.58 14.99 -5.87
C TYR A 341 13.73 14.02 -5.56
N THR A 342 14.31 14.18 -4.37
CA THR A 342 15.18 13.17 -3.75
C THR A 342 14.43 12.49 -2.62
N GLY A 343 14.86 11.31 -2.20
CA GLY A 343 14.20 10.66 -1.09
C GLY A 343 14.45 9.17 -1.02
N TYR A 344 13.56 8.50 -0.32
CA TYR A 344 13.60 7.06 -0.10
C TYR A 344 12.20 6.57 0.24
N GLY A 345 12.02 5.27 0.35
CA GLY A 345 10.73 4.70 0.63
C GLY A 345 10.77 3.20 0.70
N ALA A 346 9.60 2.61 0.54
CA ALA A 346 9.41 1.18 0.43
C ALA A 346 8.74 0.85 -0.90
N MET A 347 8.99 -0.37 -1.36
CA MET A 347 8.41 -0.91 -2.57
C MET A 347 7.95 -2.34 -2.32
N ASP A 348 6.67 -2.58 -2.60
CA ASP A 348 6.08 -3.90 -2.60
C ASP A 348 5.75 -4.31 -4.04
N ILE A 349 6.17 -5.51 -4.45
CA ILE A 349 5.84 -6.09 -5.75
C ILE A 349 5.26 -7.47 -5.53
N MET A 350 3.97 -7.59 -5.85
CA MET A 350 3.34 -8.88 -6.01
C MET A 350 3.51 -9.33 -7.46
N PRO A 351 4.32 -10.37 -7.72
CA PRO A 351 4.53 -10.87 -9.07
C PRO A 351 3.25 -11.57 -9.57
N PRO A 352 3.11 -11.76 -10.90
CA PRO A 352 2.03 -12.59 -11.43
C PRO A 352 2.07 -14.00 -10.82
N ILE A 353 0.91 -14.54 -10.45
CA ILE A 353 0.80 -15.93 -10.02
C ILE A 353 1.12 -16.81 -11.24
N LYS A 354 2.13 -17.67 -11.10
CA LYS A 354 2.39 -18.73 -12.09
C LYS A 354 1.39 -19.85 -11.81
N LEU A 355 0.40 -20.00 -12.69
CA LEU A 355 -0.51 -21.15 -12.70
C LEU A 355 0.21 -22.42 -13.14
#